data_AF-A0A1B9BUG2-F1
#
_entry.id   AF-A0A1B9BUG2-F1
#
_cell.length_a   1.000
_cell.length_b   1.000
_cell.length_c   1.000
_cell.angle_alpha   90.00
_cell.angle_beta   90.00
_cell.angle_gamma   90.00
#
_symmetry.space_group_name_H-M   'P 1'
#
loop_
_entity.id
_entity.type
_entity.pdbx_description
1 polymer ?
#
loop_
_entity_poly.entity_id
_entity_poly.type
_entity_poly.pdbx_seq_one_letter_code
_entity_poly.pdbx_strand_id
1 'polypeptide(L)'
;MAHALPHGPWRAMAAHLPGFIKAVSPHGFAPDWVAYSPQEGYHMAPQGADGSYNAIRVYLWAGMSNPDTPGAQRILDSVSGMAHYLQSHLLPPVSENWQTGATSGTGPTGFSAALIPYLMQKNMNPAVHNQWLRLNADYDRADGLYGKTAHYYDQNLALFALGWVYHTIRFDRNGELKTAWH
;
A
#
# COMPACT_ATOMS: atom_id res chain seq x y z
N MET A 1 2.07 11.72 -15.33
CA MET A 1 0.91 12.48 -15.87
C MET A 1 1.10 13.99 -15.84
N ALA A 2 1.37 14.63 -14.70
CA ALA A 2 1.52 16.10 -14.63
C ALA A 2 2.64 16.67 -15.52
N HIS A 3 3.72 15.91 -15.75
CA HIS A 3 4.80 16.28 -16.66
C HIS A 3 4.41 16.09 -18.14
N ALA A 4 3.75 14.99 -18.48
CA ALA A 4 3.34 14.67 -19.84
C ALA A 4 2.13 15.47 -20.34
N LEU A 5 1.21 15.86 -19.45
CA LEU A 5 -0.02 16.60 -19.75
C LEU A 5 -0.14 17.82 -18.82
N PRO A 6 0.67 18.87 -19.04
CA PRO A 6 0.84 19.97 -18.07
C PRO A 6 -0.39 20.87 -17.91
N HIS A 7 -1.31 20.86 -18.88
CA HIS A 7 -2.56 21.64 -18.84
C HIS A 7 -3.73 20.87 -18.20
N GLY A 8 -3.55 19.59 -17.87
CA GLY A 8 -4.56 18.80 -17.18
C GLY A 8 -4.58 19.02 -15.66
N PRO A 9 -5.59 18.49 -14.96
CA PRO A 9 -5.73 18.66 -13.51
C PRO A 9 -4.66 17.92 -12.67
N TRP A 10 -3.80 17.13 -13.33
CA TRP A 10 -2.88 16.19 -12.69
C TRP A 10 -1.91 16.81 -11.69
N ARG A 11 -1.44 18.04 -11.96
CA ARG A 11 -0.54 18.74 -11.03
C ARG A 11 -1.27 19.10 -9.74
N ALA A 12 -2.50 19.60 -9.85
CA ALA A 12 -3.33 19.90 -8.68
C ALA A 12 -3.66 18.60 -7.92
N MET A 13 -4.10 17.54 -8.62
CA MET A 13 -4.40 16.25 -8.00
C MET A 13 -3.19 15.69 -7.22
N ALA A 14 -1.99 15.71 -7.83
CA ALA A 14 -0.77 15.25 -7.15
C ALA A 14 -0.42 16.12 -5.93
N ALA A 15 -0.64 17.43 -6.00
CA ALA A 15 -0.40 18.33 -4.86
C ALA A 15 -1.38 18.10 -3.70
N HIS A 16 -2.64 17.74 -3.99
CA HIS A 16 -3.67 17.49 -2.99
C HIS A 16 -3.61 16.08 -2.38
N LEU A 17 -3.08 15.09 -3.12
CA LEU A 17 -3.08 13.68 -2.72
C LEU A 17 -2.53 13.44 -1.30
N PRO A 18 -1.40 14.03 -0.85
CA PRO A 18 -0.94 13.83 0.52
C PRO A 18 -1.92 14.35 1.58
N GLY A 19 -2.60 15.46 1.30
CA GLY A 19 -3.62 16.00 2.20
C GLY A 19 -4.87 15.13 2.25
N PHE A 20 -5.28 14.57 1.11
CA PHE A 20 -6.37 13.62 1.02
C PHE A 20 -6.08 12.35 1.84
N ILE A 21 -4.94 11.69 1.60
CA ILE A 21 -4.57 10.46 2.33
C ILE A 21 -4.52 10.72 3.84
N LYS A 22 -3.95 11.85 4.26
CA LYS A 22 -3.96 12.25 5.68
C LYS A 22 -5.38 12.39 6.24
N ALA A 23 -6.28 13.02 5.51
CA ALA A 23 -7.64 13.28 5.98
C ALA A 23 -8.47 11.99 6.12
N VAL A 24 -8.21 10.98 5.30
CA VAL A 24 -8.96 9.72 5.29
C VAL A 24 -8.27 8.59 6.06
N SER A 25 -7.18 8.88 6.76
CA SER A 25 -6.43 7.92 7.59
C SER A 25 -6.13 8.47 9.00
N PRO A 26 -7.15 8.88 9.77
CA PRO A 26 -6.99 9.46 11.10
C PRO A 26 -6.32 8.50 12.10
N HIS A 27 -6.49 7.19 11.92
CA HIS A 27 -5.82 6.14 12.69
C HIS A 27 -4.64 5.49 11.93
N GLY A 28 -4.22 6.08 10.82
CA GLY A 28 -3.14 5.56 10.00
C GLY A 28 -3.50 4.35 9.16
N PHE A 29 -4.79 4.07 8.97
CA PHE A 29 -5.29 3.03 8.07
C PHE A 29 -6.01 3.66 6.87
N ALA A 30 -5.80 3.11 5.69
CA ALA A 30 -6.43 3.59 4.46
C ALA A 30 -7.79 2.90 4.24
N PRO A 31 -8.85 3.63 3.83
CA PRO A 31 -10.14 3.03 3.50
C PRO A 31 -10.13 2.34 2.13
N ASP A 32 -10.99 1.33 1.94
CA ASP A 32 -11.32 0.84 0.60
C ASP A 32 -12.10 1.91 -0.18
N TRP A 33 -13.02 2.60 0.50
CA TRP A 33 -13.88 3.63 -0.04
C TRP A 33 -14.08 4.77 0.95
N VAL A 34 -14.11 5.99 0.43
CA VAL A 34 -14.44 7.20 1.20
C VAL A 34 -15.40 8.06 0.40
N ALA A 35 -16.39 8.64 1.06
CA ALA A 35 -17.33 9.56 0.45
C ALA A 35 -16.89 11.01 0.73
N TYR A 36 -17.34 11.94 -0.12
CA TYR A 36 -17.11 13.37 0.06
C TYR A 36 -18.38 14.15 -0.22
N SER A 37 -18.73 15.06 0.68
CA SER A 37 -19.78 16.07 0.47
C SER A 37 -19.28 17.45 0.90
N PRO A 38 -19.77 18.54 0.30
CA PRO A 38 -19.40 19.90 0.73
C PRO A 38 -19.71 20.20 2.21
N GLN A 39 -20.72 19.56 2.77
CA GLN A 39 -21.19 19.80 4.14
C GLN A 39 -20.37 19.02 5.18
N GLU A 40 -20.00 17.78 4.90
CA GLU A 40 -19.34 16.88 5.87
C GLU A 40 -17.85 16.70 5.59
N GLY A 41 -17.37 17.11 4.42
CA GLY A 41 -16.04 16.76 3.95
C GLY A 41 -15.93 15.27 3.68
N TYR A 42 -14.76 14.69 3.97
CA TYR A 42 -14.55 13.24 3.83
C TYR A 42 -15.25 12.49 4.97
N HIS A 43 -16.10 11.53 4.61
CA HIS A 43 -16.90 10.76 5.55
C HIS A 43 -17.02 9.29 5.11
N MET A 44 -17.59 8.46 5.98
CA MET A 44 -17.79 7.03 5.72
C MET A 44 -18.61 6.83 4.45
N ALA A 45 -18.11 6.01 3.54
CA ALA A 45 -18.83 5.65 2.34
C ALA A 45 -19.95 4.64 2.64
N PRO A 46 -20.98 4.50 1.77
CA PRO A 46 -22.02 3.48 1.94
C PRO A 46 -21.50 2.05 2.04
N GLN A 47 -20.29 1.78 1.52
CA GLN A 47 -19.59 0.50 1.60
C GLN A 47 -19.05 0.18 3.01
N GLY A 48 -19.03 1.17 3.91
CA GLY A 48 -18.52 1.05 5.27
C GLY A 48 -17.18 1.75 5.48
N ALA A 49 -16.64 1.54 6.68
CA ALA A 49 -15.40 2.15 7.16
C ALA A 49 -14.19 1.21 7.08
N ASP A 50 -14.30 0.13 6.31
CA ASP A 50 -13.24 -0.89 6.24
C ASP A 50 -12.25 -0.57 5.12
N GLY A 51 -10.97 -0.78 5.42
CA GLY A 51 -9.88 -0.99 4.49
C GLY A 51 -9.55 -2.48 4.43
N SER A 52 -9.43 -3.02 3.24
CA SER A 52 -9.15 -4.44 3.02
C SER A 52 -8.45 -4.62 1.66
N TYR A 53 -9.01 -5.45 0.78
CA TYR A 53 -8.41 -5.80 -0.50
C TYR A 53 -8.15 -4.59 -1.38
N ASN A 54 -8.96 -3.53 -1.35
CA ASN A 54 -8.66 -2.35 -2.16
C ASN A 54 -7.56 -1.49 -1.53
N ALA A 55 -7.66 -1.23 -0.23
CA ALA A 55 -6.80 -0.36 0.56
C ALA A 55 -5.37 -0.87 0.69
N ILE A 56 -5.15 -2.19 0.65
CA ILE A 56 -3.79 -2.76 0.74
C ILE A 56 -2.84 -2.19 -0.32
N ARG A 57 -3.38 -1.77 -1.48
CA ARG A 57 -2.60 -1.15 -2.57
C ARG A 57 -2.13 0.26 -2.24
N VAL A 58 -2.78 0.97 -1.32
CA VAL A 58 -2.32 2.30 -0.87
C VAL A 58 -0.93 2.18 -0.24
N TYR A 59 -0.73 1.16 0.62
CA TYR A 59 0.57 0.89 1.23
C TYR A 59 1.60 0.44 0.18
N LEU A 60 1.21 -0.45 -0.74
CA LEU A 60 2.07 -0.89 -1.84
C LEU A 60 2.62 0.31 -2.63
N TRP A 61 1.73 1.19 -3.10
CA TRP A 61 2.15 2.36 -3.89
C TRP A 61 2.93 3.38 -3.06
N ALA A 62 2.57 3.59 -1.79
CA ALA A 62 3.34 4.46 -0.89
C ALA A 62 4.76 3.93 -0.69
N GLY A 63 4.93 2.62 -0.51
CA GLY A 63 6.23 1.97 -0.37
C GLY A 63 7.06 1.96 -1.64
N MET A 64 6.43 1.80 -2.80
CA MET A 64 7.11 1.78 -4.10
C MET A 64 7.50 3.18 -4.62
N SER A 65 6.93 4.24 -4.05
CA SER A 65 7.18 5.62 -4.44
C SER A 65 8.62 6.04 -4.13
N ASN A 66 9.22 6.82 -5.03
CA ASN A 66 10.52 7.44 -4.76
C ASN A 66 10.39 8.42 -3.58
N PRO A 67 11.29 8.37 -2.57
CA PRO A 67 11.21 9.25 -1.41
C PRO A 67 11.37 10.75 -1.77
N ASP A 68 12.05 11.06 -2.88
CA ASP A 68 12.24 12.43 -3.37
C ASP A 68 11.04 12.96 -4.17
N THR A 69 10.01 12.12 -4.40
CA THR A 69 8.76 12.56 -5.00
C THR A 69 8.04 13.51 -4.03
N PRO A 70 7.66 14.73 -4.47
CA PRO A 70 6.98 15.69 -3.60
C PRO A 70 5.73 15.09 -2.93
N GLY A 71 5.75 15.03 -1.61
CA GLY A 71 4.62 14.52 -0.81
C GLY A 71 4.62 13.01 -0.54
N ALA A 72 5.53 12.22 -1.12
CA ALA A 72 5.62 10.78 -0.88
C ALA A 72 5.79 10.44 0.60
N GLN A 73 6.73 11.11 1.29
CA GLN A 73 6.93 10.93 2.73
C GLN A 73 5.66 11.26 3.54
N ARG A 74 4.95 12.34 3.19
CA ARG A 74 3.69 12.70 3.87
C ARG A 74 2.62 11.63 3.71
N ILE A 75 2.51 11.02 2.52
CA ILE A 75 1.60 9.88 2.28
C ILE A 75 2.01 8.69 3.13
N LEU A 76 3.29 8.32 3.10
CA LEU A 76 3.84 7.20 3.86
C LEU A 76 3.57 7.35 5.38
N ASP A 77 3.74 8.56 5.91
CA ASP A 77 3.50 8.88 7.32
C ASP A 77 2.01 8.89 7.68
N SER A 78 1.14 9.24 6.73
CA SER A 78 -0.31 9.29 6.95
C SER A 78 -0.93 7.90 7.11
N VAL A 79 -0.27 6.84 6.66
CA VAL A 79 -0.74 5.45 6.76
C VAL A 79 0.12 4.63 7.73
N SER A 80 0.52 5.22 8.86
CA SER A 80 1.40 4.59 9.87
C SER A 80 0.74 3.51 10.73
N GLY A 81 -0.58 3.37 10.69
CA GLY A 81 -1.34 2.43 11.52
C GLY A 81 -0.93 0.98 11.25
N MET A 82 -0.72 0.63 9.98
CA MET A 82 -0.23 -0.69 9.57
C MET A 82 1.15 -1.00 10.14
N ALA A 83 2.08 -0.04 10.08
CA ALA A 83 3.41 -0.19 10.69
C ALA A 83 3.30 -0.42 12.21
N HIS A 84 2.47 0.36 12.92
CA HIS A 84 2.28 0.16 14.36
C HIS A 84 1.65 -1.20 14.69
N TYR A 85 0.65 -1.63 13.93
CA TYR A 85 0.02 -2.94 14.11
C TYR A 85 1.04 -4.09 13.97
N LEU A 86 1.92 -4.01 12.97
CA LEU A 86 2.95 -5.04 12.72
C LEU A 86 4.13 -5.03 13.71
N GLN A 87 4.16 -4.11 14.68
CA GLN A 87 5.14 -4.19 15.79
C GLN A 87 4.78 -5.32 16.76
N SER A 88 3.49 -5.62 16.94
CA SER A 88 2.99 -6.64 17.87
C SER A 88 2.34 -7.83 17.18
N HIS A 89 2.13 -7.77 15.86
CA HIS A 89 1.53 -8.84 15.07
C HIS A 89 2.48 -9.26 13.94
N LEU A 90 2.62 -10.57 13.75
CA LEU A 90 3.53 -11.12 12.73
C LEU A 90 2.99 -10.91 11.31
N LEU A 91 1.67 -10.93 11.15
CA LEU A 91 0.97 -10.94 9.85
C LEU A 91 -0.06 -9.81 9.78
N PRO A 92 -0.26 -9.20 8.59
CA PRO A 92 -1.23 -8.13 8.40
C PRO A 92 -2.67 -8.59 8.63
N PRO A 93 -3.57 -7.69 9.06
CA PRO A 93 -4.99 -8.00 9.19
C PRO A 93 -5.64 -8.15 7.81
N VAL A 94 -6.82 -8.78 7.75
CA VAL A 94 -7.60 -8.81 6.49
C VAL A 94 -8.49 -7.59 6.35
N SER A 95 -8.93 -7.02 7.47
CA SER A 95 -9.74 -5.78 7.51
C SER A 95 -9.27 -4.87 8.64
N GLU A 96 -9.31 -3.58 8.38
CA GLU A 96 -8.98 -2.49 9.29
C GLU A 96 -10.02 -1.37 9.18
N ASN A 97 -10.50 -0.85 10.30
CA ASN A 97 -11.46 0.23 10.32
C ASN A 97 -10.73 1.58 10.39
N TRP A 98 -10.83 2.39 9.33
CA TRP A 98 -10.07 3.65 9.25
C TRP A 98 -10.52 4.71 10.26
N GLN A 99 -11.76 4.62 10.75
CA GLN A 99 -12.35 5.56 11.70
C GLN A 99 -12.10 5.21 13.17
N THR A 100 -11.96 3.92 13.51
CA THR A 100 -11.80 3.47 14.90
C THR A 100 -10.41 2.88 15.18
N GLY A 101 -9.67 2.50 14.13
CA GLY A 101 -8.41 1.78 14.24
C GLY A 101 -8.56 0.30 14.57
N ALA A 102 -9.79 -0.23 14.66
CA ALA A 102 -10.02 -1.65 14.93
C ALA A 102 -9.54 -2.52 13.76
N THR A 103 -8.85 -3.62 14.05
CA THR A 103 -8.35 -4.57 13.05
C THR A 103 -8.96 -5.96 13.26
N SER A 104 -9.12 -6.74 12.19
CA SER A 104 -9.63 -8.10 12.30
C SER A 104 -9.00 -9.08 11.32
N GLY A 105 -8.98 -10.35 11.72
CA GLY A 105 -8.52 -11.48 10.92
C GLY A 105 -7.05 -11.42 10.52
N THR A 106 -6.69 -12.23 9.52
CA THR A 106 -5.34 -12.30 8.96
C THR A 106 -5.47 -12.25 7.44
N GLY A 107 -4.82 -11.26 6.82
CA GLY A 107 -4.86 -11.06 5.38
C GLY A 107 -4.17 -12.20 4.63
N PRO A 108 -4.45 -12.37 3.32
CA PRO A 108 -3.83 -13.40 2.50
C PRO A 108 -2.33 -13.12 2.26
N THR A 109 -1.65 -14.06 1.61
CA THR A 109 -0.19 -13.96 1.37
C THR A 109 0.17 -12.73 0.52
N GLY A 110 -0.71 -12.33 -0.41
CA GLY A 110 -0.54 -11.13 -1.21
C GLY A 110 -0.48 -9.85 -0.39
N PHE A 111 -1.15 -9.77 0.76
CA PHE A 111 -1.03 -8.61 1.66
C PHE A 111 0.37 -8.54 2.28
N SER A 112 0.97 -9.69 2.57
CA SER A 112 2.34 -9.74 3.09
C SER A 112 3.32 -9.24 2.03
N ALA A 113 3.15 -9.67 0.77
CA ALA A 113 3.94 -9.12 -0.34
C ALA A 113 3.74 -7.61 -0.52
N ALA A 114 2.48 -7.15 -0.57
CA ALA A 114 2.14 -5.75 -0.80
C ALA A 114 2.77 -4.79 0.22
N LEU A 115 2.99 -5.25 1.45
CA LEU A 115 3.55 -4.45 2.53
C LEU A 115 5.07 -4.43 2.59
N ILE A 116 5.78 -5.32 1.87
CA ILE A 116 7.26 -5.34 1.92
C ILE A 116 7.87 -4.00 1.51
N PRO A 117 7.51 -3.36 0.36
CA PRO A 117 8.05 -2.06 -0.01
C PRO A 117 7.75 -0.98 1.04
N TYR A 118 6.54 -0.98 1.61
CA TYR A 118 6.12 -0.04 2.66
C TYR A 118 6.97 -0.19 3.93
N LEU A 119 7.18 -1.42 4.39
CA LEU A 119 7.95 -1.70 5.60
C LEU A 119 9.45 -1.42 5.41
N MET A 120 9.98 -1.65 4.20
CA MET A 120 11.35 -1.25 3.84
C MET A 120 11.52 0.26 3.94
N GLN A 121 10.60 1.06 3.39
CA GLN A 121 10.66 2.53 3.49
C GLN A 121 10.50 3.02 4.93
N LYS A 122 9.75 2.30 5.76
CA LYS A 122 9.62 2.58 7.20
C LYS A 122 10.82 2.09 8.04
N ASN A 123 11.82 1.45 7.43
CA ASN A 123 12.97 0.83 8.11
C ASN A 123 12.59 -0.23 9.15
N MET A 124 11.48 -0.95 8.93
CA MET A 124 10.96 -1.96 9.86
C MET A 124 11.50 -3.36 9.56
N ASN A 125 12.81 -3.54 9.67
CA ASN A 125 13.50 -4.79 9.26
C ASN A 125 12.89 -6.08 9.87
N PRO A 126 12.50 -6.14 11.16
CA PRO A 126 11.85 -7.34 11.70
C PRO A 126 10.50 -7.66 11.03
N ALA A 127 9.69 -6.63 10.75
CA ALA A 127 8.41 -6.81 10.09
C ALA A 127 8.59 -7.23 8.62
N VAL A 128 9.57 -6.64 7.91
CA VAL A 128 9.97 -7.07 6.56
C VAL A 128 10.35 -8.55 6.57
N HIS A 129 11.19 -8.98 7.53
CA HIS A 129 11.61 -10.36 7.66
C HIS A 129 10.41 -11.32 7.85
N ASN A 130 9.47 -10.97 8.73
CA ASN A 130 8.26 -11.78 8.94
C ASN A 130 7.43 -11.93 7.66
N GLN A 131 7.29 -10.87 6.86
CA GLN A 131 6.54 -10.95 5.60
C GLN A 131 7.25 -11.85 4.58
N TRP A 132 8.58 -11.79 4.52
CA TRP A 132 9.37 -12.70 3.68
C TRP A 132 9.28 -14.16 4.12
N LEU A 133 9.31 -14.43 5.43
CA LEU A 133 9.14 -15.79 5.95
C LEU A 133 7.80 -16.38 5.49
N ARG A 134 6.73 -15.60 5.56
CA ARG A 134 5.42 -16.03 5.06
C ARG A 134 5.43 -16.28 3.55
N LEU A 135 5.95 -15.35 2.75
CA LEU A 135 6.00 -15.54 1.30
C LEU A 135 6.79 -16.79 0.90
N ASN A 136 7.93 -17.04 1.55
CA ASN A 136 8.73 -18.22 1.28
C ASN A 136 8.02 -19.51 1.70
N ALA A 137 7.29 -19.49 2.82
CA ALA A 137 6.51 -20.63 3.28
C ALA A 137 5.29 -20.92 2.39
N ASP A 138 4.69 -19.87 1.83
CA ASP A 138 3.51 -19.95 0.97
C ASP A 138 3.89 -20.10 -0.52
N TYR A 139 5.17 -20.11 -0.91
CA TYR A 139 5.59 -20.27 -2.30
C TYR A 139 5.63 -21.75 -2.70
N ASP A 140 4.82 -22.11 -3.69
CA ASP A 140 4.86 -23.45 -4.30
C ASP A 140 5.86 -23.46 -5.47
N ARG A 141 6.85 -24.36 -5.37
CA ARG A 141 7.89 -24.51 -6.40
C ARG A 141 7.42 -25.24 -7.65
N ALA A 142 6.32 -26.00 -7.56
CA ALA A 142 5.82 -26.80 -8.67
C ALA A 142 5.16 -25.93 -9.74
N ASP A 143 4.41 -24.90 -9.33
CA ASP A 143 3.73 -23.96 -10.24
C ASP A 143 4.32 -22.54 -10.21
N GLY A 144 5.15 -22.22 -9.21
CA GLY A 144 5.76 -20.90 -9.05
C GLY A 144 4.80 -19.85 -8.48
N LEU A 145 3.73 -20.26 -7.81
CA LEU A 145 2.67 -19.37 -7.31
C LEU A 145 2.73 -19.23 -5.78
N TYR A 146 2.18 -18.12 -5.29
CA TYR A 146 2.08 -17.84 -3.85
C TYR A 146 0.71 -18.21 -3.27
N GLY A 147 0.71 -18.80 -2.08
CA GLY A 147 -0.47 -19.13 -1.29
C GLY A 147 -0.88 -20.59 -1.41
N LYS A 148 -1.54 -21.12 -0.37
CA LYS A 148 -2.09 -22.49 -0.39
C LYS A 148 -3.09 -22.74 -1.52
N THR A 149 -3.79 -21.70 -1.92
CA THR A 149 -4.60 -21.67 -3.14
C THR A 149 -4.16 -20.43 -3.90
N ALA A 150 -3.67 -20.61 -5.12
CA ALA A 150 -3.14 -19.53 -5.92
C ALA A 150 -4.27 -18.61 -6.40
N HIS A 151 -4.52 -17.52 -5.67
CA HIS A 151 -5.47 -16.49 -6.08
C HIS A 151 -4.78 -15.49 -7.00
N TYR A 152 -5.44 -15.17 -8.12
CA TYR A 152 -4.98 -14.15 -9.08
C TYR A 152 -4.57 -12.84 -8.39
N TYR A 153 -5.37 -12.40 -7.42
CA TYR A 153 -5.11 -11.14 -6.72
C TYR A 153 -3.80 -11.16 -5.93
N ASP A 154 -3.52 -12.24 -5.22
CA ASP A 154 -2.28 -12.41 -4.46
C ASP A 154 -1.05 -12.41 -5.39
N GLN A 155 -1.16 -13.09 -6.54
CA GLN A 155 -0.07 -13.13 -7.52
C GLN A 155 0.26 -11.74 -8.06
N ASN A 156 -0.77 -10.91 -8.32
CA ASN A 156 -0.55 -9.54 -8.82
C ASN A 156 0.10 -8.65 -7.77
N LEU A 157 -0.34 -8.73 -6.50
CA LEU A 157 0.30 -8.00 -5.41
C LEU A 157 1.77 -8.41 -5.26
N ALA A 158 2.05 -9.72 -5.31
CA ALA A 158 3.40 -10.25 -5.27
C ALA A 158 4.24 -9.78 -6.47
N LEU A 159 3.70 -9.82 -7.69
CA LEU A 159 4.40 -9.38 -8.89
C LEU A 159 4.84 -7.91 -8.80
N PHE A 160 3.95 -7.00 -8.40
CA PHE A 160 4.30 -5.59 -8.26
C PHE A 160 5.31 -5.36 -7.13
N ALA A 161 5.07 -5.94 -5.95
CA ALA A 161 5.93 -5.77 -4.80
C ALA A 161 7.34 -6.33 -5.06
N LEU A 162 7.44 -7.55 -5.55
CA LEU A 162 8.71 -8.22 -5.80
C LEU A 162 9.44 -7.66 -7.02
N GLY A 163 8.72 -7.30 -8.07
CA GLY A 163 9.29 -6.56 -9.20
C GLY A 163 9.92 -5.25 -8.75
N TRP A 164 9.31 -4.57 -7.76
CA TRP A 164 9.97 -3.47 -7.09
C TRP A 164 11.14 -3.97 -6.24
N VAL A 165 10.99 -4.83 -5.23
CA VAL A 165 12.11 -5.26 -4.37
C VAL A 165 13.36 -5.66 -5.17
N TYR A 166 13.20 -6.44 -6.24
CA TYR A 166 14.31 -6.93 -7.08
C TYR A 166 14.81 -5.93 -8.14
N HIS A 167 14.39 -4.67 -8.05
CA HIS A 167 14.80 -3.59 -8.97
C HIS A 167 14.44 -3.86 -10.44
N THR A 168 13.49 -4.76 -10.72
CA THR A 168 12.96 -4.99 -12.07
C THR A 168 12.17 -3.77 -12.55
N ILE A 169 11.40 -3.16 -11.64
CA ILE A 169 10.69 -1.90 -11.85
C ILE A 169 10.99 -0.91 -10.71
N ARG A 170 11.23 0.35 -11.07
CA ARG A 170 11.39 1.48 -10.15
C ARG A 170 10.64 2.68 -10.69
N PHE A 171 10.33 3.63 -9.80
CA PHE A 171 9.81 4.94 -10.18
C PHE A 171 10.84 5.98 -9.80
N ASP A 172 11.11 6.93 -10.69
CA ASP A 172 11.92 8.10 -10.34
C ASP A 172 11.10 9.14 -9.55
N ARG A 173 11.76 10.23 -9.14
CA ARG A 173 11.13 11.34 -8.39
C ARG A 173 9.99 12.05 -9.13
N ASN A 174 9.88 11.85 -10.44
CA ASN A 174 8.84 12.45 -11.29
C ASN A 174 7.72 11.45 -11.62
N GLY A 175 7.83 10.21 -11.13
CA GLY A 175 6.89 9.13 -11.34
C GLY A 175 7.08 8.38 -12.67
N GLU A 176 8.22 8.55 -13.34
CA GLU A 176 8.52 7.78 -14.56
C GLU A 176 8.97 6.36 -14.20
N LEU A 177 8.49 5.38 -14.96
CA LEU A 177 8.94 4.00 -14.84
C LEU A 177 10.38 3.86 -15.34
N LYS A 178 11.23 3.25 -14.52
CA LYS A 178 12.58 2.78 -14.88
C LYS A 178 12.60 1.26 -14.76
N THR A 179 13.12 0.57 -15.76
CA THR A 179 13.17 -0.90 -15.77
C THR A 179 14.61 -1.39 -15.76
N ALA A 180 14.83 -2.65 -15.39
CA ALA A 180 16.17 -3.22 -15.41
C ALA A 180 16.77 -3.38 -16.83
N TRP A 181 15.95 -3.21 -17.87
CA TRP A 181 16.33 -3.42 -19.28
C TRP A 181 16.27 -2.13 -20.12
N HIS A 182 15.99 -0.97 -19.50
CA HIS A 182 15.99 0.35 -20.15
C HIS A 182 16.55 1.44 -19.23
#